data_AF-A0A2I6QJJ2-F1
#
_entry.id   AF-A0A2I6QJJ2-F1
#
_cell.length_a   1.000
_cell.length_b   1.000
_cell.length_c   1.000
_cell.angle_alpha   90.00
_cell.angle_beta   90.00
_cell.angle_gamma   90.00
#
_symmetry.space_group_name_H-M   'P 1'
#
loop_
_entity.id
_entity.type
_entity.pdbx_description
1 polymer ?
#
loop_
_entity_poly.entity_id
_entity_poly.type
_entity_poly.pdbx_seq_one_letter_code
_entity_poly.pdbx_strand_id
1 'polypeptide(L)'
;MDVEEKLIDAVTGLSGSGPAYVYVFIEALSDAGVKMGLSREVSTQLAAQTVLGSAQMVLETKLHPGELKDRVTSPGGTTIAALHALEKGGLRSAVYDAVEASTLKSREMSGS
;
A
#
# COMPACT_ATOMS: atom_id res chain seq x y z
N MET A 1 15.54 1.10 13.34
CA MET A 1 14.21 1.17 13.99
C MET A 1 14.23 0.12 15.06
N ASP A 2 14.18 0.52 16.32
CA ASP A 2 14.07 -0.43 17.43
C ASP A 2 12.59 -0.58 17.76
N VAL A 3 12.10 -1.81 17.75
CA VAL A 3 10.71 -2.15 18.07
C VAL A 3 10.71 -3.05 19.30
N GLU A 4 9.84 -2.75 20.26
CA GLU A 4 9.71 -3.56 21.47
C GLU A 4 9.29 -5.00 21.14
N GLU A 5 9.86 -5.98 21.85
CA GLU A 5 9.62 -7.41 21.62
C GLU A 5 8.13 -7.79 21.67
N LYS A 6 7.35 -7.14 22.54
CA LYS A 6 5.89 -7.34 22.64
C LYS A 6 5.11 -6.96 21.37
N LEU A 7 5.74 -6.26 20.43
CA LEU A 7 5.14 -5.81 19.17
C LEU A 7 5.57 -6.67 17.98
N ILE A 8 6.33 -7.76 18.18
CA ILE A 8 6.86 -8.58 17.09
C ILE A 8 5.74 -9.15 16.20
N ASP A 9 4.62 -9.62 16.74
CA ASP A 9 3.50 -10.08 15.90
C ASP A 9 2.88 -8.97 15.04
N ALA A 10 2.88 -7.73 15.55
CA ALA A 10 2.41 -6.57 14.80
C ALA A 10 3.40 -6.22 13.68
N VAL A 11 4.71 -6.32 13.95
CA VAL A 11 5.75 -6.19 12.93
C VAL A 11 5.60 -7.28 11.88
N THR A 12 5.36 -8.54 12.25
CA THR A 12 5.12 -9.64 11.30
C THR A 12 3.92 -9.34 10.41
N GLY A 13 2.79 -8.94 10.99
CA GLY A 13 1.60 -8.61 10.20
C GLY A 13 1.79 -7.44 9.25
N LEU A 14 2.58 -6.43 9.65
CA LEU A 14 2.81 -5.24 8.84
C LEU A 14 3.93 -5.42 7.80
N SER A 15 5.13 -5.85 8.22
CA SER A 15 6.34 -5.87 7.38
C SER A 15 6.77 -7.27 6.97
N GLY A 16 6.43 -8.31 7.74
CA GLY A 16 6.66 -9.70 7.35
C GLY A 16 5.73 -10.12 6.20
N SER A 17 4.44 -9.85 6.36
CA SER A 17 3.43 -10.08 5.31
C SER A 17 3.27 -8.91 4.33
N GLY A 18 3.73 -7.72 4.73
CA GLY A 18 3.62 -6.47 3.96
C GLY A 18 3.98 -6.56 2.48
N PRO A 19 5.12 -7.17 2.10
CA PRO A 19 5.52 -7.30 0.70
C PRO A 19 4.45 -7.97 -0.18
N ALA A 20 3.73 -8.97 0.34
CA ALA A 20 2.66 -9.62 -0.41
C ALA A 20 1.51 -8.66 -0.74
N TYR A 21 1.12 -7.79 0.21
CA TYR A 21 0.09 -6.79 0.00
C TYR A 21 0.51 -5.78 -1.08
N VAL A 22 1.79 -5.38 -1.05
CA VAL A 22 2.37 -4.46 -2.03
C VAL A 22 2.44 -5.11 -3.42
N TYR A 23 2.79 -6.39 -3.52
CA TYR A 23 2.78 -7.11 -4.81
C TYR A 23 1.38 -7.18 -5.42
N VAL A 24 0.35 -7.49 -4.63
CA VAL A 24 -1.05 -7.46 -5.10
C VAL A 24 -1.43 -6.06 -5.58
N PHE A 25 -1.01 -5.01 -4.87
CA PHE A 25 -1.29 -3.63 -5.30
C PHE A 25 -0.59 -3.27 -6.62
N ILE A 26 0.68 -3.66 -6.80
CA ILE A 26 1.43 -3.46 -8.04
C ILE A 26 0.78 -4.22 -9.20
N GLU A 27 0.38 -5.48 -8.97
CA GLU A 27 -0.31 -6.30 -9.97
C GLU A 27 -1.64 -5.66 -10.38
N ALA A 28 -2.46 -5.23 -9.40
CA ALA A 28 -3.73 -4.56 -9.66
C ALA A 28 -3.57 -3.25 -10.44
N LEU A 29 -2.55 -2.44 -10.12
CA LEU A 29 -2.21 -1.23 -10.89
C LEU A 29 -1.78 -1.57 -12.32
N SER A 30 -0.97 -2.62 -12.49
CA SER A 30 -0.53 -3.08 -13.80
C SER A 30 -1.72 -3.55 -14.65
N ASP A 31 -2.61 -4.35 -14.08
CA ASP A 31 -3.84 -4.82 -14.74
C ASP A 31 -4.76 -3.68 -15.14
N ALA A 32 -4.93 -2.68 -14.26
CA ALA A 32 -5.68 -1.48 -14.57
C ALA A 32 -5.04 -0.69 -15.73
N GLY A 33 -3.71 -0.58 -15.76
CA GLY A 33 -2.97 0.04 -16.87
C GLY A 33 -3.23 -0.67 -18.20
N VAL A 34 -3.18 -2.01 -18.21
CA VAL A 34 -3.49 -2.82 -19.40
C VAL A 34 -4.93 -2.63 -19.84
N LYS A 35 -5.88 -2.63 -18.90
CA LYS A 35 -7.30 -2.35 -19.18
C LYS A 35 -7.50 -0.98 -19.83
N MET A 36 -6.65 0.00 -19.53
CA MET A 36 -6.67 1.34 -20.10
C MET A 36 -5.82 1.49 -21.37
N GLY A 37 -5.27 0.39 -21.91
CA GLY A 37 -4.61 0.34 -23.22
C GLY A 37 -3.09 0.34 -23.21
N LEU A 38 -2.44 0.29 -22.04
CA LEU A 38 -0.99 0.14 -21.95
C LEU A 38 -0.56 -1.32 -22.22
N SER A 39 0.69 -1.52 -22.65
CA SER A 39 1.25 -2.88 -22.68
C SER A 39 1.46 -3.40 -21.25
N ARG A 40 1.46 -4.73 -21.08
CA ARG A 40 1.74 -5.38 -19.80
C ARG A 40 3.08 -4.93 -19.23
N GLU A 41 4.12 -4.96 -20.06
CA GLU A 41 5.48 -4.61 -19.65
C GLU A 41 5.56 -3.18 -19.12
N VAL A 42 5.05 -2.21 -19.88
CA VAL A 42 5.04 -0.80 -19.49
C VAL A 42 4.19 -0.60 -18.23
N SER A 43 3.02 -1.22 -18.15
CA SER A 43 2.14 -1.09 -16.99
C SER A 43 2.80 -1.60 -15.70
N THR A 44 3.44 -2.76 -15.75
CA THR A 44 4.12 -3.34 -14.57
C THR A 44 5.29 -2.46 -14.13
N GLN A 45 6.10 -1.97 -15.07
CA GLN A 45 7.22 -1.09 -14.75
C GLN A 45 6.75 0.23 -14.13
N LEU A 46 5.74 0.88 -14.72
CA LEU A 46 5.16 2.10 -14.18
C LEU A 46 4.56 1.87 -12.79
N ALA A 47 3.82 0.78 -12.58
CA ALA A 47 3.22 0.46 -11.29
C ALA A 47 4.29 0.27 -10.19
N ALA A 48 5.32 -0.54 -10.47
CA ALA A 48 6.41 -0.78 -9.53
C ALA A 48 7.18 0.50 -9.19
N GLN A 49 7.53 1.31 -10.19
CA GLN A 49 8.25 2.57 -9.99
C GLN A 49 7.40 3.60 -9.23
N THR A 50 6.08 3.64 -9.48
CA THR A 50 5.15 4.50 -8.76
C THR A 50 5.12 4.18 -7.27
N VAL A 51 5.06 2.89 -6.92
CA VAL A 51 5.10 2.43 -5.53
C VAL A 51 6.45 2.75 -4.89
N LEU A 52 7.56 2.46 -5.57
CA LEU A 52 8.91 2.74 -5.08
C LEU A 52 9.09 4.24 -4.77
N GLY A 53 8.77 5.11 -5.72
CA GLY A 53 8.92 6.56 -5.55
C GLY A 53 8.02 7.10 -4.44
N SER A 54 6.79 6.59 -4.31
CA SER A 54 5.87 6.99 -3.23
C SER A 54 6.42 6.60 -1.85
N ALA A 55 6.97 5.39 -1.71
CA ALA A 55 7.58 4.93 -0.48
C ALA A 55 8.85 5.74 -0.12
N GLN A 56 9.70 6.02 -1.12
CA GLN A 56 10.89 6.87 -0.93
C GLN A 56 10.51 8.27 -0.44
N MET A 57 9.49 8.90 -1.03
CA MET A 57 9.03 10.22 -0.60
C MET A 57 8.59 10.24 0.87
N VAL A 58 7.91 9.19 1.35
CA VAL A 58 7.52 9.07 2.77
C VAL A 58 8.76 9.02 3.67
N LEU A 59 9.74 8.17 3.32
CA LEU A 59 10.93 7.94 4.14
C LEU A 59 11.88 9.15 4.15
N GLU A 60 12.07 9.78 3.00
CA GLU A 60 13.02 10.89 2.83
C GLU A 60 12.49 12.20 3.39
N THR A 61 11.23 12.53 3.08
CA THR A 61 10.65 13.81 3.51
C THR A 61 10.17 13.80 4.95
N LYS A 62 9.87 12.61 5.50
CA LYS A 62 9.27 12.41 6.82
C LYS A 62 7.94 13.18 7.03
N LEU A 63 7.31 13.59 5.94
CA LEU A 63 6.00 14.24 5.98
C LEU A 63 4.92 13.19 6.23
N HIS A 64 3.81 13.64 6.79
CA HIS A 64 2.66 12.78 6.96
C HIS A 64 2.15 12.27 5.59
N PRO A 65 1.86 10.98 5.40
CA PRO A 65 1.41 10.45 4.10
C PRO A 65 0.16 11.15 3.56
N GLY A 66 -0.74 11.62 4.44
CA GLY A 66 -1.89 12.43 4.06
C GLY A 66 -1.50 13.74 3.38
N GLU A 67 -0.42 14.39 3.84
CA GLU A 67 0.09 15.63 3.24
C GLU A 67 0.73 15.36 1.87
N LEU A 68 1.53 14.29 1.76
CA LEU A 68 2.10 13.88 0.46
C LEU A 68 1.01 13.56 -0.56
N LYS A 69 -0.05 12.88 -0.14
CA LYS A 69 -1.24 12.62 -0.94
C LYS A 69 -1.92 13.93 -1.36
N ASP A 70 -2.09 14.90 -0.46
CA ASP A 70 -2.68 16.21 -0.79
C ASP A 70 -1.81 17.00 -1.78
N ARG A 71 -0.48 16.95 -1.66
CA ARG A 71 0.47 17.63 -2.58
C ARG A 71 0.38 17.15 -4.03
N VAL A 72 -0.04 15.90 -4.28
CA VAL A 72 -0.24 15.35 -5.63
C VAL A 72 -1.72 15.35 -6.07
N THR A 73 -2.59 15.97 -5.28
CA THR A 73 -4.03 16.02 -5.53
C THR A 73 -4.46 17.43 -5.87
N SER A 74 -4.64 17.70 -7.16
CA SER A 74 -5.19 18.99 -7.63
C SER A 74 -6.73 19.02 -7.50
N PRO A 75 -7.32 20.20 -7.20
CA PRO A 75 -8.78 20.36 -7.20
C PRO A 75 -9.40 19.96 -8.53
N GLY A 76 -10.36 19.03 -8.50
CA GLY A 76 -11.04 18.52 -9.70
C GLY A 76 -10.17 17.67 -10.65
N GLY A 77 -8.95 17.32 -10.24
CA GLY A 77 -8.01 16.57 -11.06
C GLY A 77 -8.27 15.06 -11.14
N THR A 78 -7.43 14.37 -11.91
CA THR A 78 -7.49 12.90 -12.06
C THR A 78 -7.22 12.17 -10.75
N THR A 79 -6.28 12.68 -9.93
CA THR A 79 -5.92 12.07 -8.64
C THR A 79 -7.10 12.03 -7.67
N ILE A 80 -7.86 13.12 -7.51
CA ILE A 80 -8.99 13.12 -6.56
C ILE A 80 -10.13 12.20 -7.01
N ALA A 81 -10.37 12.09 -8.32
CA ALA A 81 -11.35 11.14 -8.86
C ALA A 81 -10.94 9.68 -8.59
N ALA A 82 -9.65 9.35 -8.77
CA ALA A 82 -9.12 8.03 -8.45
C ALA A 82 -9.16 7.74 -6.94
N LEU A 83 -8.76 8.69 -6.09
CA LEU A 83 -8.83 8.56 -4.64
C LEU A 83 -10.27 8.32 -4.17
N HIS A 84 -11.25 9.07 -4.69
CA HIS A 84 -12.66 8.83 -4.37
C HIS A 84 -13.13 7.41 -4.76
N ALA A 85 -12.68 6.89 -5.90
CA ALA A 85 -12.99 5.52 -6.31
C ALA A 85 -12.33 4.47 -5.40
N LEU A 86 -11.08 4.69 -4.97
CA LEU A 86 -10.38 3.82 -4.02
C LEU A 86 -11.05 3.81 -2.64
N GLU A 87 -11.46 4.98 -2.14
CA GLU A 87 -12.18 5.09 -0.86
C GLU A 87 -13.55 4.42 -0.95
N LYS A 88 -14.29 4.59 -2.06
CA LYS A 88 -15.55 3.87 -2.31
C LYS A 88 -15.35 2.35 -2.36
N GLY A 89 -14.20 1.89 -2.84
CA GLY A 89 -13.82 0.47 -2.85
C GLY A 89 -13.38 -0.09 -1.50
N GLY A 90 -13.29 0.74 -0.44
CA GLY A 90 -12.89 0.30 0.89
C GLY A 90 -11.41 -0.07 1.00
N LEU A 91 -10.52 0.62 0.25
CA LEU A 91 -9.09 0.31 0.28
C LEU A 91 -8.52 0.34 1.71
N ARG A 92 -8.86 1.37 2.50
CA ARG A 92 -8.33 1.52 3.87
C ARG A 92 -8.77 0.39 4.79
N SER A 93 -10.05 0.02 4.74
CA SER A 93 -10.57 -1.08 5.55
C SER A 93 -9.91 -2.39 5.17
N ALA A 94 -9.76 -2.68 3.87
CA ALA A 94 -9.08 -3.90 3.43
C ALA A 94 -7.63 -4.00 3.91
N VAL A 95 -6.89 -2.87 3.92
CA VAL A 95 -5.52 -2.84 4.45
C VAL A 95 -5.49 -3.04 5.97
N TYR A 96 -6.43 -2.43 6.72
CA TYR A 96 -6.54 -2.62 8.16
C TYR A 96 -6.83 -4.09 8.51
N ASP A 97 -7.81 -4.69 7.83
CA ASP A 97 -8.21 -6.08 8.04
C ASP A 97 -7.06 -7.04 7.71
N ALA A 98 -6.27 -6.77 6.66
CA ALA A 98 -5.14 -7.60 6.27
C ALA A 98 -4.03 -7.62 7.34
N VAL A 99 -3.66 -6.44 7.87
CA VAL A 99 -2.63 -6.33 8.92
C VAL A 99 -3.13 -6.97 10.21
N GLU A 100 -4.37 -6.69 10.61
CA GLU A 100 -4.97 -7.28 11.82
C GLU A 100 -5.01 -8.80 11.73
N ALA A 101 -5.54 -9.35 10.63
CA ALA A 101 -5.64 -10.79 10.43
C ALA A 101 -4.26 -11.47 10.49
N SER A 102 -3.24 -10.88 9.86
CA SER A 102 -1.88 -11.44 9.90
C SER A 102 -1.26 -11.35 11.30
N THR A 103 -1.44 -10.24 12.01
CA THR A 103 -0.98 -10.09 13.40
C THR A 103 -1.64 -11.10 14.34
N LEU A 104 -2.96 -11.29 14.23
CA LEU A 104 -3.69 -12.26 15.05
C LEU A 104 -3.24 -13.68 14.73
N LYS A 105 -2.98 -14.00 13.45
CA LYS A 105 -2.47 -15.32 13.08
C LYS A 105 -1.06 -15.58 13.60
N SER A 106 -0.18 -14.57 13.56
CA SER A 106 1.16 -14.65 14.15
C SER A 106 1.09 -14.97 15.64
N ARG A 107 0.20 -14.31 16.39
CA ARG A 107 -0.02 -14.59 17.82
C ARG A 107 -0.50 -16.02 18.09
N GLU A 108 -1.44 -16.51 17.29
CA GLU A 108 -1.94 -17.89 17.40
C GLU A 108 -0.81 -18.91 17.19
N MET A 109 0.06 -18.67 16.21
CA MET A 109 1.19 -19.54 15.88
C MET A 109 2.31 -19.49 16.91
N SER A 110 2.59 -18.32 17.48
CA SER A 110 3.63 -18.12 18.50
C SER A 110 3.22 -18.58 19.90
N GLY A 111 1.91 -18.72 20.16
CA GLY A 111 1.34 -19.21 21.42
C GLY A 111 1.07 -20.71 21.46
N SER A 112 1.54 -21.48 20.47
CA SER A 112 1.44 -22.95 20.39
C SER A 112 2.73 -23.64 20.80
#